data_AF-A0A354TGV8-F1
#
_entry.id   AF-A0A354TGV8-F1
#
_cell.length_a   1.000
_cell.length_b   1.000
_cell.length_c   1.000
_cell.angle_alpha   90.00
_cell.angle_beta   90.00
_cell.angle_gamma   90.00
#
_symmetry.space_group_name_H-M   'P 1'
#
loop_
_entity.id
_entity.type
_entity.pdbx_description
1 polymer ?
#
loop_
_entity_poly.entity_id
_entity_poly.type
_entity_poly.pdbx_seq_one_letter_code
_entity_poly.pdbx_strand_id
1 'polypeptide(L)'
;MSTLVIAFGALVLYLIAYHTYGRWLGRKIFKLDGNNVTPSVEINDDQDYVPTSRGIVFGHHFTSIAGTGPIVGPALAIMWGWVPALLWVLFGSIFIGAVHDFGALVVSMRNRGMTVGEVAGRLLNKRVRLLFLVLLLFALWVVLAIFGWVIASVFVQFPESILPVFLQIPIAIWIGVKVHRKGGNLLWPSIIALTLMYATVWLGAGCPGITSTGGALGGTIQAINATLAAWPIWAWVAVLLAYCYAASVMPVWVLLQPRDYI
;
A
#
# COMPACT_ATOMS: atom_id res chain seq x y z
N MET A 1 3.45 25.10 16.14
CA MET A 1 2.51 25.00 17.27
C MET A 1 1.06 24.77 16.80
N SER A 2 0.54 25.47 15.78
CA SER A 2 -0.82 25.22 15.24
C SER A 2 -1.01 23.86 14.55
N THR A 3 -0.02 23.39 13.78
CA THR A 3 -0.12 22.13 13.00
C THR A 3 -0.14 20.88 13.88
N LEU A 4 0.68 20.83 14.93
CA LEU A 4 0.70 19.70 15.88
C LEU A 4 -0.61 19.58 16.64
N VAL A 5 -1.24 20.70 17.00
CA VAL A 5 -2.55 20.71 17.65
C VAL A 5 -3.63 20.17 16.72
N ILE A 6 -3.61 20.56 15.44
CA ILE A 6 -4.54 20.01 14.43
C ILE A 6 -4.32 18.51 14.26
N ALA A 7 -3.07 18.05 14.15
CA ALA A 7 -2.75 16.64 14.00
C ALA A 7 -3.18 15.82 15.22
N PHE A 8 -2.94 16.33 16.43
CA PHE A 8 -3.37 15.68 17.66
C PHE A 8 -4.90 15.67 17.79
N GLY A 9 -5.57 16.77 17.45
CA GLY A 9 -7.03 16.84 17.42
C GLY A 9 -7.64 15.85 16.43
N ALA A 10 -7.06 15.73 15.24
CA ALA A 10 -7.43 14.73 14.24
C ALA A 10 -7.27 13.29 14.76
N LEU A 11 -6.13 12.99 15.40
CA LEU A 11 -5.88 11.68 16.02
C LEU A 11 -6.95 11.34 17.07
N VAL A 12 -7.23 12.27 17.98
CA VAL A 12 -8.27 12.09 19.01
C VAL A 12 -9.64 11.86 18.38
N LEU A 13 -9.99 12.63 17.34
CA LEU A 13 -11.25 12.48 16.64
C LEU A 13 -11.36 11.11 15.95
N TYR A 14 -10.31 10.62 15.29
CA TYR A 14 -10.27 9.28 14.72
C TYR A 14 -10.40 8.18 15.78
N LEU A 15 -9.76 8.34 16.95
CA LEU A 15 -9.91 7.40 18.06
C LEU A 15 -11.34 7.38 18.59
N ILE A 16 -11.98 8.54 18.73
CA ILE A 16 -13.39 8.63 19.14
C ILE A 16 -14.27 7.95 18.08
N ALA A 17 -14.08 8.26 16.80
CA ALA A 17 -14.84 7.69 15.70
C ALA A 17 -14.69 6.16 15.62
N TYR A 18 -13.49 5.63 15.82
CA TYR A 18 -13.23 4.19 15.87
C TYR A 18 -14.01 3.51 17.01
N HIS A 19 -13.96 4.05 18.22
CA HIS A 19 -14.60 3.46 19.40
C HIS A 19 -16.12 3.65 19.44
N THR A 20 -16.65 4.67 18.76
CA THR A 20 -18.09 4.97 18.69
C THR A 20 -18.70 4.43 17.41
N TYR A 21 -18.52 5.15 16.30
CA TYR A 21 -19.11 4.84 15.00
C TYR A 21 -18.59 3.53 14.42
N GLY A 22 -17.28 3.27 14.46
CA GLY A 22 -16.68 2.02 13.99
C GLY A 22 -17.19 0.79 14.76
N ARG A 23 -17.27 0.90 16.10
CA ARG A 23 -17.82 -0.17 16.94
C ARG A 23 -19.33 -0.36 16.74
N TRP A 24 -20.08 0.72 16.54
CA TRP A 24 -21.50 0.65 16.18
C TRP A 24 -21.69 -0.06 14.84
N LEU A 25 -20.92 0.31 13.83
CA LEU A 25 -20.96 -0.28 12.49
C LEU A 25 -20.63 -1.79 12.55
N GLY A 26 -19.56 -2.17 13.26
CA GLY A 26 -19.18 -3.57 13.42
C GLY A 26 -20.21 -4.41 14.18
N ARG A 27 -20.81 -3.89 15.26
CA ARG A 27 -21.73 -4.66 16.11
C ARG A 27 -23.18 -4.63 15.65
N LYS A 28 -23.71 -3.47 15.28
CA LYS A 28 -25.14 -3.29 14.97
C LYS A 28 -25.45 -3.52 13.50
N ILE A 29 -24.63 -3.00 12.60
CA ILE A 29 -24.86 -3.10 11.15
C ILE A 29 -24.33 -4.43 10.63
N PHE A 30 -23.03 -4.66 10.79
CA PHE A 30 -22.40 -5.86 10.24
C PHE A 30 -22.49 -7.07 11.15
N LYS A 31 -22.81 -6.92 12.44
CA LYS A 31 -22.94 -8.04 13.39
C LYS A 31 -21.74 -9.00 13.34
N LEU A 32 -20.54 -8.45 13.44
CA LEU A 32 -19.31 -9.24 13.44
C LEU A 32 -19.22 -10.09 14.70
N ASP A 33 -18.85 -11.35 14.52
CA ASP A 33 -18.60 -12.31 15.60
C ASP A 33 -17.17 -12.84 15.46
N GLY A 34 -16.42 -12.78 16.56
CA GLY A 34 -15.04 -13.28 16.64
C GLY A 34 -14.95 -14.81 16.68
N ASN A 35 -16.06 -15.51 16.90
CA ASN A 35 -16.12 -16.98 16.89
C ASN A 35 -16.26 -17.56 15.47
N ASN A 36 -16.55 -16.72 14.47
CA ASN A 36 -16.64 -17.17 13.09
C ASN A 36 -15.25 -17.51 12.54
N VAL A 37 -15.12 -18.72 12.00
CA VAL A 37 -13.91 -19.14 11.28
C VAL A 37 -13.82 -18.35 9.98
N THR A 38 -12.65 -17.77 9.71
CA THR A 38 -12.40 -17.04 8.47
C THR A 38 -12.12 -17.99 7.30
N PRO A 39 -12.46 -17.63 6.06
CA PRO A 39 -12.20 -18.48 4.89
C PRO A 39 -10.74 -18.90 4.74
N SER A 40 -9.81 -18.02 5.15
CA SER A 40 -8.37 -18.31 5.18
C SER A 40 -7.99 -19.51 6.05
N VAL A 41 -8.77 -19.79 7.11
CA VAL A 41 -8.55 -20.90 8.04
C VAL A 41 -9.41 -22.10 7.68
N GLU A 42 -10.65 -21.87 7.21
CA GLU A 42 -11.58 -22.94 6.82
C GLU A 42 -11.12 -23.70 5.57
N ILE A 43 -10.67 -22.98 4.53
CA ILE A 43 -10.29 -23.56 3.24
C ILE A 43 -8.80 -23.96 3.25
N ASN A 44 -7.94 -23.06 3.73
CA ASN A 44 -6.49 -23.26 3.94
C ASN A 44 -5.82 -24.11 2.85
N ASP A 45 -5.80 -23.60 1.61
CA ASP A 45 -5.30 -24.33 0.44
C ASP A 45 -3.82 -24.02 0.10
N ASP A 46 -3.15 -23.23 0.95
CA ASP A 46 -1.78 -22.75 0.75
C ASP A 46 -1.55 -21.98 -0.58
N GLN A 47 -2.63 -21.60 -1.29
CA GLN A 47 -2.60 -20.84 -2.53
C GLN A 47 -3.34 -19.51 -2.37
N ASP A 48 -4.68 -19.54 -2.40
CA ASP A 48 -5.54 -18.36 -2.28
C ASP A 48 -5.94 -18.08 -0.83
N TYR A 49 -6.00 -19.13 0.00
CA TYR A 49 -6.43 -19.08 1.39
C TYR A 49 -5.28 -19.51 2.30
N VAL A 50 -4.56 -18.52 2.85
CA VAL A 50 -3.43 -18.76 3.76
C VAL A 50 -3.65 -18.04 5.09
N PRO A 51 -3.69 -18.76 6.23
CA PRO A 51 -3.76 -18.14 7.55
C PRO A 51 -2.56 -17.22 7.77
N THR A 52 -2.85 -15.91 7.89
CA THR A 52 -1.81 -14.89 8.03
C THR A 52 -2.01 -14.12 9.34
N SER A 53 -0.90 -13.77 10.00
CA SER A 53 -0.95 -13.00 11.25
C SER A 53 -1.56 -11.61 11.04
N ARG A 54 -2.29 -11.11 12.05
CA ARG A 54 -2.99 -9.81 11.98
C ARG A 54 -2.07 -8.64 11.64
N GLY A 55 -0.82 -8.67 12.12
CA GLY A 55 0.16 -7.60 11.86
C GLY A 55 0.56 -7.52 10.38
N ILE A 56 0.73 -8.68 9.72
CA ILE A 56 1.08 -8.73 8.30
C ILE A 56 -0.14 -8.32 7.45
N VAL A 57 -1.33 -8.81 7.79
CA VAL A 57 -2.59 -8.41 7.12
C VAL A 57 -2.83 -6.90 7.27
N PHE A 58 -2.56 -6.34 8.45
CA PHE A 58 -2.64 -4.90 8.69
C PHE A 58 -1.68 -4.11 7.80
N GLY A 59 -0.41 -4.53 7.70
CA GLY A 59 0.58 -3.90 6.81
C GLY A 59 0.10 -3.89 5.35
N HIS A 60 -0.36 -5.04 4.87
CA HIS A 60 -0.87 -5.19 3.49
C HIS A 60 -2.08 -4.28 3.20
N HIS A 61 -3.04 -4.18 4.12
CA HIS A 61 -4.15 -3.25 3.96
C HIS A 61 -3.71 -1.79 4.07
N PHE A 62 -2.78 -1.50 4.99
CA PHE A 62 -2.27 -0.16 5.18
C PHE A 62 -1.58 0.35 3.92
N THR A 63 -0.66 -0.41 3.31
CA THR A 63 0.03 0.01 2.08
C THR A 63 -0.90 0.06 0.87
N SER A 64 -1.91 -0.81 0.81
CA SER A 64 -2.92 -0.79 -0.25
C SER A 64 -3.78 0.49 -0.23
N ILE A 65 -3.99 1.09 0.94
CA ILE A 65 -4.74 2.35 1.11
C ILE A 65 -3.80 3.56 1.07
N ALA A 66 -2.62 3.44 1.67
CA ALA A 66 -1.57 4.47 1.74
C ALA A 66 -0.83 4.61 0.39
N GLY A 67 -1.58 4.95 -0.65
CA GLY A 67 -1.04 5.28 -1.97
C GLY A 67 -0.76 6.77 -2.14
N THR A 68 -0.61 7.20 -3.40
CA THR A 68 -0.48 8.62 -3.74
C THR A 68 -1.79 9.39 -3.58
N GLY A 69 -2.94 8.70 -3.57
CA GLY A 69 -4.27 9.30 -3.39
C GLY A 69 -4.39 10.16 -2.12
N PRO A 70 -4.07 9.61 -0.92
CA PRO A 70 -4.01 10.37 0.32
C PRO A 70 -3.01 11.53 0.36
N ILE A 71 -2.07 11.63 -0.59
CA ILE A 71 -1.10 12.73 -0.68
C ILE A 71 -1.63 13.80 -1.65
N VAL A 72 -1.94 13.40 -2.88
CA VAL A 72 -2.37 14.30 -3.96
C VAL A 72 -3.76 14.87 -3.68
N GLY A 73 -4.68 14.07 -3.13
CA GLY A 73 -6.05 14.48 -2.84
C GLY A 73 -6.12 15.68 -1.89
N PRO A 74 -5.54 15.61 -0.68
CA PRO A 74 -5.48 16.74 0.23
C PRO A 74 -4.71 17.94 -0.32
N ALA A 75 -3.63 17.71 -1.08
CA ALA A 75 -2.86 18.78 -1.71
C ALA A 75 -3.71 19.59 -2.70
N LEU A 76 -4.51 18.92 -3.52
CA LEU A 76 -5.49 19.57 -4.40
C LEU A 76 -6.64 20.19 -3.61
N ALA A 77 -7.09 19.54 -2.54
CA ALA A 77 -8.21 20.03 -1.73
C ALA A 77 -7.92 21.38 -1.05
N ILE A 78 -6.64 21.66 -0.74
CA ILE A 78 -6.20 22.94 -0.17
C ILE A 78 -6.52 24.12 -1.11
N MET A 79 -6.73 23.91 -2.41
CA MET A 79 -7.19 24.96 -3.34
C MET A 79 -8.53 25.58 -2.91
N TRP A 80 -9.37 24.85 -2.19
CA TRP A 80 -10.63 25.35 -1.62
C TRP A 80 -10.48 25.89 -0.18
N GLY A 81 -9.25 26.04 0.29
CA GLY A 81 -8.92 26.48 1.64
C GLY A 81 -8.55 25.32 2.57
N TRP A 82 -7.72 25.60 3.57
CA TRP A 82 -7.19 24.58 4.47
C TRP A 82 -8.25 23.99 5.42
N VAL A 83 -9.24 24.79 5.86
CA VAL A 83 -10.32 24.30 6.74
C VAL A 83 -11.24 23.33 6.00
N PRO A 84 -11.80 23.65 4.82
CA PRO A 84 -12.62 22.70 4.07
C PRO A 84 -11.86 21.42 3.71
N ALA A 85 -10.59 21.54 3.31
CA ALA A 85 -9.73 20.38 3.04
C ALA A 85 -9.58 19.48 4.28
N LEU A 86 -9.29 20.07 5.45
CA LEU A 86 -9.18 19.33 6.71
C LEU A 86 -10.48 18.63 7.08
N LEU A 87 -11.62 19.34 7.03
CA LEU A 87 -12.93 18.78 7.33
C LEU A 87 -13.27 17.61 6.40
N TRP A 88 -12.99 17.76 5.10
CA TRP A 88 -13.19 16.70 4.12
C TRP A 88 -12.33 15.48 4.41
N VAL A 89 -11.05 15.66 4.70
CA VAL A 89 -10.15 14.55 5.03
C VAL A 89 -10.60 13.84 6.30
N LEU A 90 -10.99 14.57 7.36
CA LEU A 90 -11.44 13.98 8.61
C LEU A 90 -12.78 13.26 8.45
N PHE A 91 -13.82 13.97 8.03
CA PHE A 91 -15.17 13.41 7.99
C PHE A 91 -15.40 12.49 6.79
N GLY A 92 -14.81 12.80 5.63
CA GLY A 92 -14.87 11.95 4.45
C GLY A 92 -14.20 10.59 4.70
N SER A 93 -13.06 10.55 5.38
CA SER A 93 -12.44 9.27 5.74
C SER A 93 -13.28 8.48 6.75
N ILE A 94 -13.91 9.13 7.73
CA ILE A 94 -14.71 8.44 8.77
C ILE A 94 -16.02 7.87 8.20
N PHE A 95 -16.77 8.69 7.45
CA PHE A 95 -18.15 8.35 7.06
C PHE A 95 -18.26 7.72 5.68
N ILE A 96 -17.28 7.94 4.80
CA ILE A 96 -17.32 7.42 3.43
C ILE A 96 -16.24 6.36 3.26
N GLY A 97 -14.96 6.74 3.36
CA GLY A 97 -13.83 5.84 3.06
C GLY A 97 -13.79 4.61 3.95
N ALA A 98 -13.71 4.81 5.28
CA ALA A 98 -13.61 3.71 6.24
C ALA A 98 -14.85 2.80 6.21
N VAL A 99 -16.05 3.36 6.01
CA VAL A 99 -17.29 2.59 5.91
C VAL A 99 -17.31 1.75 4.64
N HIS A 100 -16.91 2.34 3.51
CA HIS A 100 -16.82 1.66 2.22
C HIS A 100 -15.85 0.48 2.29
N ASP A 101 -14.62 0.71 2.75
CA ASP A 101 -13.58 -0.32 2.78
C ASP A 101 -13.92 -1.42 3.79
N PHE A 102 -14.41 -1.04 4.98
CA PHE A 102 -14.87 -2.01 5.97
C PHE A 102 -16.04 -2.84 5.46
N GLY A 103 -17.03 -2.20 4.82
CA GLY A 103 -18.17 -2.90 4.23
C GLY A 103 -17.76 -3.86 3.11
N ALA A 104 -16.88 -3.41 2.21
CA ALA A 104 -16.34 -4.24 1.13
C ALA A 104 -15.60 -5.46 1.68
N LEU A 105 -14.78 -5.30 2.72
CA LEU A 105 -14.09 -6.40 3.40
C LEU A 105 -15.08 -7.38 4.02
N VAL A 106 -16.09 -6.90 4.75
CA VAL A 106 -17.10 -7.78 5.38
C VAL A 106 -17.88 -8.56 4.32
N VAL A 107 -18.29 -7.91 3.22
CA VAL A 107 -18.99 -8.57 2.11
C VAL A 107 -18.10 -9.62 1.45
N SER A 108 -16.84 -9.29 1.17
CA SER A 108 -15.88 -10.24 0.57
C SER A 108 -15.64 -11.44 1.48
N MET A 109 -15.40 -11.22 2.78
CA MET A 109 -15.17 -12.29 3.76
C MET A 109 -16.35 -13.26 3.87
N ARG A 110 -17.59 -12.75 3.84
CA ARG A 110 -18.81 -13.57 3.84
C ARG A 110 -19.01 -14.35 2.54
N ASN A 111 -18.37 -13.91 1.47
CA ASN A 111 -18.40 -14.54 0.16
C ASN A 111 -17.08 -15.25 -0.16
N ARG A 112 -16.39 -15.79 0.86
CA ARG A 112 -15.14 -16.54 0.70
C ARG A 112 -14.06 -15.75 -0.05
N GLY A 113 -13.83 -14.49 0.30
CA GLY A 113 -12.75 -13.68 -0.27
C GLY A 113 -12.96 -13.27 -1.74
N MET A 114 -14.15 -13.47 -2.32
CA MET A 114 -14.42 -13.06 -3.70
C MET A 114 -14.42 -11.53 -3.86
N THR A 115 -14.10 -11.08 -5.08
CA THR A 115 -14.16 -9.66 -5.45
C THR A 115 -15.61 -9.17 -5.46
N VAL A 116 -15.80 -7.86 -5.21
CA VAL A 116 -17.13 -7.22 -5.22
C VAL A 116 -17.84 -7.43 -6.58
N GLY A 117 -17.09 -7.42 -7.68
CA GLY A 117 -17.65 -7.66 -9.02
C GLY A 117 -18.19 -9.08 -9.20
N GLU A 118 -17.52 -10.09 -8.63
CA GLU A 118 -17.99 -11.47 -8.67
C GLU A 118 -19.27 -11.65 -7.83
N VAL A 119 -19.29 -11.05 -6.63
CA VAL A 119 -20.46 -11.08 -5.74
C VAL A 119 -21.67 -10.39 -6.40
N ALA A 120 -21.48 -9.20 -6.98
CA ALA A 120 -22.53 -8.48 -7.70
C ALA A 120 -23.09 -9.30 -8.87
N GLY A 121 -22.22 -9.99 -9.60
CA GLY A 121 -22.60 -10.88 -10.70
C GLY A 121 -23.46 -12.07 -10.28
N ARG A 122 -23.18 -12.66 -9.12
CA ARG A 122 -23.97 -13.77 -8.56
C ARG A 122 -25.35 -13.30 -8.08
N LEU A 123 -25.44 -12.10 -7.53
CA LEU A 123 -26.68 -11.55 -6.96
C LEU A 123 -27.64 -10.97 -8.01
N LEU A 124 -27.12 -10.39 -9.10
CA LEU A 124 -27.93 -9.68 -10.09
C LEU A 124 -28.08 -10.49 -11.39
N ASN A 125 -27.09 -10.44 -12.27
CA ASN A 125 -27.00 -11.27 -13.47
C ASN A 125 -25.60 -11.17 -14.12
N LYS A 126 -25.36 -12.02 -15.15
CA LYS A 126 -24.10 -12.05 -15.91
C LYS A 126 -23.78 -10.74 -16.65
N ARG A 127 -24.78 -9.99 -17.11
CA ARG A 127 -24.56 -8.73 -17.85
C ARG A 127 -24.00 -7.65 -16.92
N VAL A 128 -24.57 -7.53 -15.71
CA VAL A 128 -24.10 -6.60 -14.67
C VAL A 128 -22.67 -6.96 -14.24
N ARG A 129 -22.37 -8.25 -14.06
CA ARG A 129 -21.00 -8.73 -13.80
C ARG A 129 -20.03 -8.19 -14.85
N LEU A 130 -20.34 -8.38 -16.13
CA LEU A 130 -19.46 -8.00 -17.23
C LEU A 130 -19.29 -6.48 -17.30
N LEU A 131 -20.37 -5.70 -17.18
CA LEU A 131 -20.30 -4.24 -17.14
C LEU A 131 -19.43 -3.75 -15.97
N PHE A 132 -19.59 -4.36 -14.79
CA PHE A 132 -18.82 -4.00 -13.61
C PHE A 132 -17.34 -4.34 -13.75
N LEU A 133 -17.01 -5.52 -14.30
CA LEU A 133 -15.62 -5.92 -14.58
C LEU A 133 -14.97 -5.03 -15.63
N VAL A 134 -15.69 -4.63 -16.68
CA VAL A 134 -15.18 -3.68 -17.68
C VAL A 134 -14.94 -2.30 -17.06
N LEU A 135 -15.85 -1.82 -16.23
CA LEU A 135 -15.67 -0.55 -15.51
C LEU A 135 -14.46 -0.62 -14.59
N LEU A 136 -14.31 -1.70 -13.80
CA LEU A 136 -13.14 -1.95 -12.96
C LEU A 136 -11.84 -1.98 -13.77
N LEU A 137 -11.84 -2.63 -14.93
CA LEU A 137 -10.68 -2.68 -15.81
C LEU A 137 -10.24 -1.27 -16.24
N PHE A 138 -11.17 -0.44 -16.72
CA PHE A 138 -10.85 0.94 -17.10
C PHE A 138 -10.41 1.79 -15.92
N ALA A 139 -11.07 1.64 -14.76
CA ALA A 139 -10.68 2.36 -13.54
C ALA A 139 -9.25 1.99 -13.10
N LEU A 140 -8.93 0.69 -13.05
CA LEU A 140 -7.60 0.20 -12.70
C LEU A 140 -6.54 0.63 -13.72
N TRP A 141 -6.88 0.66 -15.01
CA TRP A 141 -5.98 1.16 -16.04
C TRP A 141 -5.64 2.64 -15.81
N VAL A 142 -6.64 3.50 -15.58
CA VAL A 142 -6.42 4.91 -15.28
C VAL A 142 -5.55 5.08 -14.02
N VAL A 143 -5.82 4.31 -12.97
CA VAL A 143 -5.04 4.33 -11.73
C VAL A 143 -3.58 3.94 -11.99
N LEU A 144 -3.33 2.85 -12.73
CA LEU A 144 -1.98 2.41 -13.09
C LEU A 144 -1.24 3.45 -13.93
N ALA A 145 -1.93 4.11 -14.87
CA ALA A 145 -1.33 5.15 -15.69
C ALA A 145 -0.91 6.37 -14.85
N ILE A 146 -1.79 6.85 -13.96
CA ILE A 146 -1.50 7.98 -13.07
C ILE A 146 -0.36 7.61 -12.11
N PHE A 147 -0.39 6.43 -11.50
CA PHE A 147 0.65 6.02 -10.54
C PHE A 147 1.99 5.81 -11.22
N GLY A 148 2.01 5.19 -12.40
CA GLY A 148 3.22 5.04 -13.20
C GLY A 148 3.84 6.40 -13.54
N TRP A 149 3.01 7.36 -13.96
CA TRP A 149 3.48 8.72 -14.26
C TRP A 149 3.98 9.46 -13.02
N VAL A 150 3.25 9.42 -11.90
CA VAL A 150 3.64 10.09 -10.65
C VAL A 150 4.97 9.54 -10.15
N ILE A 151 5.13 8.21 -10.06
CA ILE A 151 6.38 7.59 -9.59
C ILE A 151 7.54 7.91 -10.52
N ALA A 152 7.34 7.81 -11.84
CA ALA A 152 8.36 8.20 -12.82
C ALA A 152 8.78 9.66 -12.65
N SER A 153 7.83 10.57 -12.41
CA SER A 153 8.13 11.98 -12.16
C SER A 153 8.92 12.20 -10.87
N VAL A 154 8.66 11.39 -9.84
CA VAL A 154 9.38 11.44 -8.56
C VAL A 154 10.81 10.92 -8.72
N PHE A 155 11.04 9.88 -9.53
CA PHE A 155 12.40 9.40 -9.81
C PHE A 155 13.25 10.41 -10.57
N VAL A 156 12.65 11.17 -11.49
CA VAL A 156 13.37 12.24 -12.21
C VAL A 156 13.65 13.43 -11.29
N GLN A 157 12.70 13.82 -10.43
CA GLN A 157 12.86 14.95 -9.50
C GLN A 157 13.78 14.62 -8.31
N PHE A 158 13.74 13.38 -7.82
CA PHE A 158 14.48 12.91 -6.66
C PHE A 158 15.23 11.61 -7.01
N PRO A 159 16.36 11.70 -7.74
CA PRO A 159 17.13 10.52 -8.16
C PRO A 159 17.63 9.67 -6.99
N GLU A 160 17.82 10.28 -5.83
CA GLU A 160 18.22 9.65 -4.58
C GLU A 160 17.26 8.53 -4.12
N SER A 161 15.99 8.59 -4.54
CA SER A 161 14.95 7.61 -4.22
C SER A 161 15.01 6.33 -5.06
N ILE A 162 15.72 6.34 -6.20
CA ILE A 162 15.77 5.22 -7.13
C ILE A 162 16.42 4.00 -6.45
N LEU A 163 17.62 4.17 -5.90
CA LEU A 163 18.36 3.07 -5.28
C LEU A 163 17.59 2.36 -4.14
N PRO A 164 17.04 3.08 -3.13
CA PRO A 164 16.24 2.45 -2.08
C PRO A 164 15.07 1.62 -2.63
N VAL A 165 14.34 2.14 -3.62
CA VAL A 165 13.19 1.44 -4.19
C VAL A 165 13.60 0.15 -4.90
N PHE A 166 14.70 0.18 -5.66
CA PHE A 166 15.19 -1.01 -6.34
C PHE A 166 15.78 -2.04 -5.38
N LEU A 167 16.47 -1.61 -4.32
CA LEU A 167 17.01 -2.52 -3.30
C LEU A 167 15.94 -3.06 -2.36
N GLN A 168 14.80 -2.37 -2.20
CA GLN A 168 13.65 -2.89 -1.45
C GLN A 168 13.14 -4.21 -2.04
N ILE A 169 13.17 -4.38 -3.37
CA ILE A 169 12.69 -5.58 -4.06
C ILE A 169 13.45 -6.85 -3.62
N PRO A 170 14.78 -6.97 -3.76
CA PRO A 170 15.53 -8.14 -3.30
C PRO A 170 15.49 -8.31 -1.77
N ILE A 171 15.44 -7.23 -0.99
CA ILE A 171 15.30 -7.30 0.46
C ILE A 171 13.95 -7.93 0.85
N ALA A 172 12.87 -7.50 0.20
CA ALA A 172 11.53 -8.06 0.38
C ALA A 172 11.50 -9.54 0.00
N ILE A 173 12.07 -9.92 -1.14
CA ILE A 173 12.15 -11.33 -1.56
C ILE A 173 12.93 -12.17 -0.55
N TRP A 174 14.04 -11.65 -0.03
CA TRP A 174 14.84 -12.34 0.99
C TRP A 174 14.03 -12.59 2.27
N ILE A 175 13.26 -11.60 2.74
CA ILE A 175 12.35 -11.77 3.87
C ILE A 175 11.27 -12.79 3.55
N GLY A 176 10.57 -12.64 2.41
CA GLY A 176 9.46 -13.51 2.01
C GLY A 176 9.87 -14.98 2.02
N VAL A 177 11.01 -15.29 1.39
CA VAL A 177 11.54 -16.66 1.35
C VAL A 177 11.97 -17.14 2.74
N LYS A 178 12.62 -16.31 3.54
CA LYS A 178 13.11 -16.68 4.88
C LYS A 178 11.96 -16.94 5.85
N VAL A 179 10.92 -16.10 5.83
CA VAL A 179 9.75 -16.18 6.70
C VAL A 179 8.88 -17.37 6.30
N HIS A 180 8.57 -17.52 5.01
CA HIS A 180 7.69 -18.60 4.53
C HIS A 180 8.34 -19.98 4.71
N ARG A 181 9.66 -20.14 4.49
CA ARG A 181 10.32 -21.46 4.60
C ARG A 181 10.73 -21.87 6.02
N LYS A 182 10.99 -20.93 6.95
CA LYS A 182 11.57 -21.25 8.26
C LYS A 182 10.66 -21.01 9.46
N GLY A 183 9.43 -20.52 9.27
CA GLY A 183 8.46 -20.36 10.36
C GLY A 183 9.00 -19.57 11.57
N GLY A 184 9.83 -18.56 11.32
CA GLY A 184 10.58 -17.85 12.36
C GLY A 184 9.92 -16.56 12.86
N ASN A 185 10.38 -16.07 14.01
CA ASN A 185 9.98 -14.77 14.55
C ASN A 185 10.28 -13.65 13.53
N LEU A 186 9.21 -12.94 13.12
CA LEU A 186 9.26 -11.89 12.11
C LEU A 186 10.15 -10.70 12.51
N LEU A 187 10.23 -10.41 13.82
CA LEU A 187 10.89 -9.21 14.37
C LEU A 187 12.34 -9.02 13.90
N TRP A 188 13.15 -10.08 13.91
CA TRP A 188 14.58 -9.99 13.55
C TRP A 188 14.79 -9.71 12.05
N PRO A 189 14.17 -10.47 11.12
CA PRO A 189 14.13 -10.10 9.71
C PRO A 189 13.67 -8.66 9.48
N SER A 190 12.60 -8.20 10.16
CA SER A 190 12.08 -6.84 10.02
C SER A 190 13.09 -5.77 10.40
N ILE A 191 13.75 -5.92 11.56
CA ILE A 191 14.76 -4.96 12.03
C ILE A 191 15.94 -4.89 11.05
N ILE A 192 16.38 -6.04 10.54
CA ILE A 192 17.48 -6.09 9.57
C ILE A 192 17.08 -5.37 8.28
N ALA A 193 15.90 -5.65 7.74
CA ALA A 193 15.44 -4.99 6.52
C ALA A 193 15.21 -3.49 6.73
N LEU A 194 14.63 -3.06 7.84
CA LEU A 194 14.45 -1.65 8.16
C LEU A 194 15.81 -0.93 8.25
N THR A 195 16.77 -1.53 8.93
CA THR A 195 18.14 -0.98 9.04
C THR A 195 18.81 -0.89 7.68
N LEU A 196 18.68 -1.93 6.85
CA LEU A 196 19.22 -1.95 5.50
C LEU A 196 18.52 -0.91 4.62
N MET A 197 17.20 -0.75 4.74
CA MET A 197 16.45 0.28 4.02
C MET A 197 16.94 1.68 4.38
N TYR A 198 17.08 2.01 5.67
CA TYR A 198 17.64 3.29 6.08
C TYR A 198 19.06 3.50 5.57
N ALA A 199 19.90 2.46 5.58
CA ALA A 199 21.24 2.52 5.00
C ALA A 199 21.21 2.81 3.49
N THR A 200 20.30 2.17 2.74
CA THR A 200 20.16 2.43 1.29
C THR A 200 19.65 3.83 0.99
N VAL A 201 18.75 4.38 1.81
CA VAL A 201 18.30 5.78 1.70
C VAL A 201 19.46 6.73 1.96
N TRP A 202 20.24 6.48 3.02
CA TRP A 202 21.40 7.29 3.34
C TRP A 202 22.48 7.25 2.25
N LEU A 203 22.74 6.08 1.66
CA LEU A 203 23.66 5.92 0.52
C LEU A 203 23.11 6.56 -0.76
N GLY A 204 21.82 6.40 -1.03
CA GLY A 204 21.14 6.98 -2.20
C GLY A 204 21.17 8.51 -2.19
N ALA A 205 21.02 9.12 -1.00
CA ALA A 205 21.14 10.55 -0.76
C ALA A 205 22.60 11.07 -0.74
N GLY A 206 23.59 10.21 -1.02
CA GLY A 206 24.98 10.64 -1.08
C GLY A 206 25.67 10.83 0.26
N CYS A 207 25.24 10.12 1.30
CA CYS A 207 25.78 10.19 2.66
C CYS A 207 25.67 11.60 3.27
N PRO A 208 24.44 12.15 3.41
CA PRO A 208 24.25 13.48 4.01
C PRO A 208 24.87 13.53 5.41
N GLY A 209 25.72 14.54 5.65
CA GLY A 209 26.45 14.72 6.91
C GLY A 209 27.92 14.29 6.89
N ILE A 210 28.42 13.69 5.81
CA ILE A 210 29.85 13.39 5.62
C ILE A 210 30.34 14.08 4.34
N THR A 211 31.51 14.72 4.37
CA THR A 211 32.12 15.39 3.21
C THR A 211 32.63 14.44 2.13
N SER A 212 32.64 13.13 2.39
CA SER A 212 32.89 12.10 1.39
C SER A 212 31.56 11.55 0.89
N THR A 213 31.42 11.47 -0.43
CA THR A 213 30.26 10.88 -1.14
C THR A 213 30.16 9.36 -0.96
N GLY A 214 30.46 8.82 0.23
CA GLY A 214 30.46 7.38 0.51
C GLY A 214 31.61 6.61 -0.18
N GLY A 215 32.68 7.31 -0.58
CA GLY A 215 33.81 6.71 -1.32
C GLY A 215 33.45 6.34 -2.77
N ALA A 216 34.23 5.44 -3.38
CA ALA A 216 34.02 5.03 -4.77
C ALA A 216 32.63 4.42 -5.03
N LEU A 217 32.04 3.75 -4.02
CA LEU A 217 30.72 3.13 -4.11
C LEU A 217 29.57 4.14 -4.10
N GLY A 218 29.63 5.19 -3.27
CA GLY A 218 28.58 6.21 -3.28
C GLY A 218 28.65 7.11 -4.52
N GLY A 219 29.86 7.40 -5.03
CA GLY A 219 30.04 8.11 -6.30
C GLY A 219 29.49 7.34 -7.52
N THR A 220 29.68 6.02 -7.59
CA THR A 220 29.10 5.20 -8.67
C THR A 220 27.58 5.10 -8.56
N ILE A 221 27.04 4.97 -7.36
CA ILE A 221 25.59 4.99 -7.11
C ILE A 221 24.97 6.31 -7.58
N GLN A 222 25.57 7.45 -7.25
CA GLN A 222 25.09 8.76 -7.70
C GLN A 222 25.15 8.90 -9.22
N ALA A 223 26.22 8.42 -9.86
CA ALA A 223 26.34 8.43 -11.32
C ALA A 223 25.26 7.55 -11.99
N ILE A 224 24.97 6.38 -11.41
CA ILE A 224 23.88 5.50 -11.87
C ILE A 224 22.53 6.19 -11.70
N ASN A 225 22.25 6.77 -10.53
CA ASN A 225 21.01 7.49 -10.25
C ASN A 225 20.83 8.68 -11.20
N ALA A 226 21.88 9.45 -11.50
CA ALA A 226 21.83 10.55 -12.45
C ALA A 226 21.57 10.08 -13.89
N THR A 227 22.19 8.96 -14.29
CA THR A 227 21.96 8.35 -15.62
C THR A 227 20.52 7.87 -15.76
N LEU A 228 19.99 7.23 -14.71
CA LEU A 228 18.61 6.74 -14.66
C LEU A 228 17.58 7.88 -14.58
N ALA A 229 17.91 8.98 -13.90
CA ALA A 229 17.07 10.18 -13.87
C ALA A 229 16.99 10.90 -15.22
N ALA A 230 18.01 10.76 -16.07
CA ALA A 230 18.01 11.31 -17.42
C ALA A 230 17.08 10.55 -18.39
N TRP A 231 16.52 9.40 -17.97
CA TRP A 231 15.60 8.64 -18.80
C TRP A 231 14.27 9.37 -18.99
N PRO A 232 13.66 9.27 -20.18
CA PRO A 232 12.36 9.87 -20.41
C PRO A 232 11.28 9.17 -19.56
N ILE A 233 10.27 9.94 -19.14
CA ILE A 233 9.18 9.45 -18.26
C ILE A 233 8.53 8.17 -18.81
N TRP A 234 8.31 8.07 -20.12
CA TRP A 234 7.70 6.88 -20.73
C TRP A 234 8.52 5.60 -20.54
N ALA A 235 9.86 5.71 -20.53
CA ALA A 235 10.74 4.55 -20.30
C ALA A 235 10.60 4.06 -18.85
N TRP A 236 10.54 4.98 -17.89
CA TRP A 236 10.23 4.66 -16.50
C TRP A 236 8.87 4.02 -16.32
N VAL A 237 7.83 4.56 -16.96
CA VAL A 237 6.48 3.97 -16.93
C VAL A 237 6.51 2.54 -17.48
N ALA A 238 7.22 2.28 -18.58
CA ALA A 238 7.36 0.93 -19.12
C ALA A 238 8.05 -0.04 -18.14
N VAL A 239 9.14 0.39 -17.49
CA VAL A 239 9.84 -0.38 -16.45
C VAL A 239 8.91 -0.69 -15.27
N LEU A 240 8.16 0.30 -14.80
CA LEU A 240 7.20 0.13 -13.70
C LEU A 240 6.06 -0.83 -14.07
N LEU A 241 5.53 -0.75 -15.30
CA LEU A 241 4.49 -1.68 -15.76
C LEU A 241 5.03 -3.11 -15.90
N ALA A 242 6.26 -3.28 -16.40
CA ALA A 242 6.91 -4.59 -16.45
C ALA A 242 7.13 -5.17 -15.04
N TYR A 243 7.52 -4.33 -14.08
CA TYR A 243 7.60 -4.69 -12.66
C TYR A 243 6.23 -5.09 -12.10
N CYS A 244 5.18 -4.31 -12.34
CA CYS A 244 3.82 -4.64 -11.89
C CYS A 244 3.34 -5.98 -12.47
N TYR A 245 3.62 -6.24 -13.74
CA TYR A 245 3.35 -7.53 -14.36
C TYR A 245 4.08 -8.67 -13.63
N ALA A 246 5.40 -8.56 -13.46
CA ALA A 246 6.18 -9.56 -12.73
C ALA A 246 5.66 -9.78 -11.29
N ALA A 247 5.37 -8.69 -10.57
CA ALA A 247 4.82 -8.74 -9.21
C ALA A 247 3.43 -9.40 -9.16
N SER A 248 2.60 -9.22 -10.18
CA SER A 248 1.25 -9.79 -10.24
C SER A 248 1.22 -11.31 -10.52
N VAL A 249 2.26 -11.83 -11.17
CA VAL A 249 2.38 -13.25 -11.52
C VAL A 249 3.09 -14.06 -10.42
N MET A 250 3.94 -13.40 -9.62
CA MET A 250 4.62 -14.05 -8.51
C MET A 250 3.64 -14.33 -7.34
N PRO A 251 3.86 -15.41 -6.56
CA PRO A 251 3.08 -15.66 -5.35
C PRO A 251 3.17 -14.48 -4.39
N VAL A 252 2.03 -14.10 -3.79
CA VAL A 252 1.90 -12.91 -2.94
C VAL A 252 2.92 -12.89 -1.80
N TRP A 253 3.22 -14.06 -1.21
CA TRP A 253 4.18 -14.21 -0.11
C TRP A 253 5.65 -13.97 -0.51
N VAL A 254 5.99 -14.03 -1.81
CA VAL A 254 7.36 -13.85 -2.30
C VAL A 254 7.75 -12.38 -2.29
N LEU A 255 6.87 -11.50 -2.80
CA LEU A 255 7.21 -10.09 -3.02
C LEU A 255 6.19 -9.15 -2.38
N LEU A 256 4.91 -9.25 -2.73
CA LEU A 256 3.89 -8.28 -2.32
C LEU A 256 3.76 -8.19 -0.80
N GLN A 257 3.52 -9.31 -0.13
CA GLN A 257 3.37 -9.38 1.32
C GLN A 257 4.60 -8.88 2.10
N PRO A 258 5.84 -9.35 1.83
CA PRO A 258 7.01 -8.85 2.54
C PRO A 258 7.37 -7.41 2.18
N ARG A 259 7.12 -6.97 0.94
CA ARG A 259 7.32 -5.57 0.53
C ARG A 259 6.36 -4.64 1.25
N ASP A 260 5.08 -5.00 1.30
CA ASP A 260 4.03 -4.21 1.97
C ASP A 260 4.22 -4.16 3.48
N TYR A 261 4.96 -5.11 4.03
CA TYR A 261 5.28 -5.16 5.44
C TYR A 261 6.49 -4.28 5.83
N ILE A 262 7.45 -4.09 4.92
CA ILE A 262 8.66 -3.26 5.10
C ILE A 262 8.32 -1.78 4.94
#